data_AF-A0A1I3G6Z8-F1
#
_entry.id   AF-A0A1I3G6Z8-F1
#
_cell.length_a   1.000
_cell.length_b   1.000
_cell.length_c   1.000
_cell.angle_alpha   90.00
_cell.angle_beta   90.00
_cell.angle_gamma   90.00
#
_symmetry.space_group_name_H-M   'P 1'
#
loop_
_entity.id
_entity.type
_entity.pdbx_description
1 polymer ?
#
loop_
_entity_poly.entity_id
_entity_poly.type
_entity_poly.pdbx_seq_one_letter_code
_entity_poly.pdbx_strand_id
1 'polypeptide(L)'
;MLDHYILGYKVNQSLSLSFPLDMETLNNVMSVLAICVVNPEVRIGFTISDEDGLKKELLKSATKDAIEKANILCEASNVKLGRLLSIDYSWKEFCFESMDKYVVFEAHSAEFDMQPDDIKISDTVEFIWELK
;
A
#
# COMPACT_ATOMS: atom_id res chain seq x y z
N MET A 1 35.03 35.85 -23.34
CA MET A 1 35.12 34.57 -22.60
C MET A 1 34.35 34.80 -21.31
N LEU A 2 33.27 34.06 -21.06
CA LEU A 2 32.45 34.24 -19.85
C LEU A 2 33.03 33.33 -18.77
N ASP A 3 33.78 33.92 -17.84
CA ASP A 3 34.33 33.20 -16.70
C ASP A 3 33.20 32.83 -15.74
N HIS A 4 33.06 31.54 -15.46
CA HIS A 4 32.13 31.01 -14.47
C HIS A 4 32.91 30.72 -13.19
N TYR A 5 32.49 31.33 -12.08
CA TYR A 5 33.08 31.13 -10.77
C TYR A 5 32.06 30.46 -9.84
N ILE A 6 32.57 29.64 -8.92
CA ILE A 6 31.75 28.95 -7.94
C ILE A 6 31.30 29.97 -6.89
N LEU A 7 29.99 30.16 -6.74
CA LEU A 7 29.36 31.09 -5.79
C LEU A 7 29.17 30.51 -4.39
N GLY A 8 29.28 29.18 -4.23
CA GLY A 8 29.11 28.50 -2.96
C GLY A 8 28.73 27.02 -3.12
N TYR A 9 28.28 26.43 -2.02
CA TYR A 9 27.89 25.02 -1.93
C TYR A 9 26.50 24.88 -1.33
N LYS A 10 25.73 23.89 -1.80
CA LYS A 10 24.45 23.48 -1.22
C LYS A 10 24.58 22.06 -0.68
N VAL A 11 24.19 21.85 0.58
CA VAL A 11 24.11 20.53 1.21
C VAL A 11 22.64 20.20 1.40
N ASN A 12 22.23 19.00 0.99
CA ASN A 12 20.89 18.46 1.27
C ASN A 12 21.05 17.28 2.22
N GLN A 13 20.19 17.19 3.23
CA GLN A 13 20.10 16.06 4.14
C GLN A 13 18.68 15.52 4.11
N SER A 14 18.56 14.20 4.08
CA SER A 14 17.28 13.49 4.08
C SER A 14 17.30 12.45 5.19
N LEU A 15 16.20 12.39 5.94
CA LEU A 15 15.97 11.43 7.02
C LEU A 15 14.65 10.70 6.74
N SER A 16 14.67 9.38 6.87
CA SER A 16 13.48 8.55 6.75
C SER A 16 13.27 7.80 8.06
N LEU A 17 12.05 7.87 8.60
CA LEU A 17 11.63 7.19 9.82
C LEU A 17 10.41 6.33 9.50
N SER A 18 10.37 5.13 10.03
CA SER A 18 9.22 4.21 9.90
C SER A 18 8.96 3.54 11.23
N PHE A 19 7.70 3.49 11.63
CA PHE A 19 7.22 2.91 12.88
C PHE A 19 5.84 2.28 12.65
N PRO A 20 5.40 1.34 13.52
CA PRO A 20 4.03 0.82 13.47
C PRO A 20 3.01 1.95 13.49
N LEU A 21 1.84 1.75 12.87
CA LEU A 21 0.79 2.77 12.82
C LEU A 21 0.38 3.17 14.25
N ASP A 22 0.83 4.35 14.67
CA ASP A 22 0.56 4.95 15.96
C ASP A 22 0.43 6.46 15.77
N MET A 23 -0.82 6.94 15.85
CA MET A 23 -1.16 8.34 15.64
C MET A 23 -0.62 9.24 16.76
N GLU A 24 -0.43 8.74 17.98
CA GLU A 24 0.16 9.50 19.08
C GLU A 24 1.64 9.74 18.81
N THR A 25 2.36 8.70 18.40
CA THR A 25 3.77 8.81 18.00
C THR A 25 3.94 9.77 16.81
N LEU A 26 3.08 9.66 15.79
CA LEU A 26 3.12 10.57 14.64
C LEU A 26 2.88 12.03 15.05
N ASN A 27 1.87 12.30 15.89
CA ASN A 27 1.58 13.63 16.40
C ASN A 27 2.74 14.22 17.21
N ASN A 28 3.38 13.39 18.04
CA ASN A 28 4.57 13.79 18.79
C ASN A 28 5.72 14.19 17.85
N VAL A 29 6.00 13.40 16.80
CA VAL A 29 7.01 13.75 15.79
C VAL A 29 6.66 15.07 15.09
N MET A 30 5.41 15.24 14.67
CA MET A 30 4.97 16.46 13.98
C MET A 30 5.06 17.70 14.88
N SER A 31 4.72 17.59 16.17
CA SER A 31 4.84 18.70 17.13
C SER A 31 6.28 19.17 17.36
N VAL A 32 7.26 18.25 17.30
CA VAL A 32 8.68 18.60 17.40
C VAL A 32 9.17 19.25 16.11
N LEU A 33 8.74 18.73 14.95
CA LEU A 33 9.04 19.33 13.65
C LEU A 33 8.40 20.71 13.50
N ALA A 34 7.24 20.93 14.13
CA ALA A 34 6.49 22.18 14.11
C ALA A 34 7.27 23.39 14.62
N ILE A 35 8.08 23.17 15.66
CA ILE A 35 8.90 24.18 16.33
C ILE A 35 10.36 24.16 15.86
N CYS A 36 10.68 23.39 14.82
CA CYS A 36 12.04 23.19 14.34
C CYS A 36 12.51 24.38 13.49
N VAL A 37 13.67 24.95 13.84
CA VAL A 37 14.24 26.15 13.21
C VAL A 37 14.53 25.96 11.72
N VAL A 38 14.83 24.74 11.29
CA VAL A 38 15.24 24.43 9.91
C VAL A 38 14.08 24.25 8.93
N ASN A 39 12.81 24.29 9.38
CA ASN A 39 11.59 24.15 8.56
C ASN A 39 11.71 23.11 7.42
N PRO A 40 11.87 21.83 7.75
CA PRO A 40 12.16 20.79 6.76
C PRO A 40 10.95 20.51 5.85
N GLU A 41 11.22 20.04 4.63
CA GLU A 41 10.18 19.40 3.81
C GLU A 41 9.81 18.06 4.44
N VAL A 42 8.56 17.91 4.86
CA VAL A 42 8.04 16.68 5.47
C VAL A 42 7.20 15.91 4.47
N ARG A 43 7.43 14.59 4.38
CA ARG A 43 6.64 13.65 3.59
C ARG A 43 6.23 12.50 4.49
N ILE A 44 4.94 12.17 4.47
CA ILE A 44 4.35 11.10 5.27
C ILE A 44 3.73 10.08 4.30
N GLY A 45 4.05 8.81 4.50
CA GLY A 45 3.48 7.70 3.74
C GLY A 45 3.06 6.59 4.69
N PHE A 46 1.98 5.90 4.35
CA PHE A 46 1.49 4.73 5.08
C PHE A 46 1.66 3.50 4.22
N THR A 47 2.14 2.42 4.81
CA THR A 47 2.35 1.14 4.12
C THR A 47 1.99 -0.01 5.04
N ILE A 48 1.88 -1.20 4.45
CA ILE A 48 1.57 -2.44 5.14
C ILE A 48 2.88 -3.07 5.61
N SER A 49 2.95 -3.40 6.89
CA SER A 49 4.15 -3.97 7.51
C SER A 49 4.37 -5.45 7.16
N ASP A 50 3.30 -6.21 6.88
CA ASP A 50 3.38 -7.62 6.45
C ASP A 50 2.64 -7.85 5.13
N GLU A 51 3.25 -7.43 4.04
CA GLU A 51 2.70 -7.64 2.69
C GLU A 51 2.53 -9.13 2.36
N ASP A 52 3.44 -9.99 2.82
CA ASP A 52 3.43 -11.41 2.48
C ASP A 52 2.35 -12.19 3.23
N GLY A 53 2.09 -11.84 4.49
CA GLY A 53 0.95 -12.34 5.24
C GLY A 53 -0.36 -11.99 4.56
N LEU A 54 -0.51 -10.72 4.17
CA LEU A 54 -1.71 -10.23 3.51
C LEU A 54 -1.94 -10.90 2.14
N LYS A 55 -0.89 -11.09 1.33
CA LYS A 55 -0.96 -11.85 0.06
C LYS A 55 -1.50 -13.25 0.26
N LYS A 56 -0.99 -13.97 1.27
CA LYS A 56 -1.42 -15.35 1.56
C LYS A 56 -2.90 -15.39 1.94
N GLU A 57 -3.39 -14.40 2.67
CA GLU A 57 -4.81 -14.29 3.01
C GLU A 57 -5.66 -13.97 1.79
N LEU A 58 -5.23 -13.03 0.94
CA LEU A 58 -5.92 -12.67 -0.28
C LEU A 58 -6.07 -13.88 -1.22
N LEU A 59 -5.00 -14.65 -1.43
CA LEU A 59 -5.03 -15.85 -2.27
C LEU A 59 -5.96 -16.94 -1.72
N LYS A 60 -5.97 -17.14 -0.40
CA LYS A 60 -6.92 -18.07 0.25
C LYS A 60 -8.36 -17.62 0.03
N SER A 61 -8.63 -16.32 0.17
CA SER A 61 -9.95 -15.74 -0.05
C SER A 61 -10.41 -15.91 -1.50
N ALA A 62 -9.55 -15.56 -2.48
CA ALA A 62 -9.83 -15.71 -3.90
C ALA A 62 -10.11 -17.17 -4.29
N THR A 63 -9.34 -18.12 -3.75
CA THR A 63 -9.56 -19.55 -3.98
C THR A 63 -10.92 -20.00 -3.44
N LYS A 64 -11.29 -19.56 -2.24
CA LYS A 64 -12.58 -19.90 -1.63
C LYS A 64 -13.75 -19.36 -2.45
N ASP A 65 -13.68 -18.08 -2.85
CA ASP A 65 -14.68 -17.42 -3.67
C ASP A 65 -14.84 -18.12 -5.04
N ALA A 66 -13.73 -18.47 -5.68
CA ALA A 66 -13.75 -19.16 -6.97
C ALA A 66 -14.39 -20.56 -6.87
N ILE A 67 -14.09 -21.34 -5.81
CA ILE A 67 -14.73 -22.63 -5.55
C ILE A 67 -16.23 -22.47 -5.30
N GLU A 68 -16.63 -21.49 -4.50
CA GLU A 68 -18.04 -21.22 -4.20
C GLU A 68 -18.83 -20.89 -5.47
N LYS A 69 -18.32 -19.95 -6.29
CA LYS A 69 -18.91 -19.58 -7.58
C LYS A 69 -18.97 -20.76 -8.55
N ALA A 70 -17.90 -21.55 -8.65
CA ALA A 70 -17.87 -22.71 -9.53
C ALA A 70 -18.93 -23.76 -9.14
N ASN A 71 -19.15 -23.99 -7.84
CA ASN A 71 -20.18 -24.90 -7.36
C ASN A 71 -21.60 -24.38 -7.69
N ILE A 72 -21.88 -23.09 -7.45
CA ILE A 72 -23.17 -22.47 -7.80
C ILE A 72 -23.47 -22.65 -9.30
N LEU A 73 -22.48 -22.40 -10.16
CA LEU A 73 -22.64 -22.53 -11.61
C LEU A 73 -22.85 -24.00 -12.03
N CYS A 74 -22.16 -24.95 -11.40
CA CYS A 74 -22.35 -26.37 -11.65
C CYS A 74 -23.75 -26.84 -11.25
N GLU A 75 -24.22 -26.45 -10.06
CA GLU A 75 -25.56 -26.77 -9.57
C GLU A 75 -26.65 -26.23 -10.50
N ALA A 76 -26.55 -24.96 -10.90
CA ALA A 76 -27.47 -24.33 -11.84
C ALA A 76 -27.47 -25.00 -13.24
N SER A 77 -26.35 -25.63 -13.60
CA SER A 77 -26.17 -26.34 -14.88
C SER A 77 -26.45 -27.84 -14.80
N ASN A 78 -26.83 -28.36 -13.62
CA ASN A 78 -27.06 -29.78 -13.36
C ASN A 78 -25.85 -30.69 -13.70
N VAL A 79 -24.65 -30.16 -13.48
CA VAL A 79 -23.35 -30.86 -13.57
C VAL A 79 -22.65 -30.80 -12.21
N LYS A 80 -21.57 -31.56 -12.02
CA LYS A 80 -20.73 -31.55 -10.83
C LYS A 80 -19.38 -30.92 -11.12
N LEU A 81 -18.85 -30.18 -10.16
CA LEU A 81 -17.48 -29.70 -10.22
C LEU A 81 -16.50 -30.88 -10.09
N GLY A 82 -15.60 -31.01 -11.05
CA GLY A 82 -14.58 -32.06 -11.08
C GLY A 82 -13.23 -31.63 -10.51
N ARG A 83 -12.15 -32.31 -10.90
CA ARG A 83 -10.80 -31.96 -10.44
C ARG A 83 -10.34 -30.62 -10.99
N LEU A 84 -9.52 -29.93 -10.20
CA LEU A 84 -8.77 -28.77 -10.64
C LEU A 84 -7.72 -29.20 -11.67
N LEU A 85 -7.68 -28.50 -12.80
CA LEU A 85 -6.78 -28.77 -13.93
C LEU A 85 -5.62 -27.76 -13.97
N SER A 86 -5.91 -26.48 -13.74
CA SER A 86 -4.91 -25.41 -13.78
C SER A 86 -5.29 -24.27 -12.86
N ILE A 87 -4.27 -23.60 -12.33
CA ILE A 87 -4.35 -22.28 -11.71
C ILE A 87 -3.44 -21.39 -12.53
N ASP A 88 -3.99 -20.32 -13.10
CA ASP A 88 -3.19 -19.24 -13.67
C ASP A 88 -3.19 -18.06 -12.70
N TYR A 89 -1.99 -17.65 -12.35
CA TYR A 89 -1.75 -16.58 -11.42
C TYR A 89 -0.63 -15.70 -11.93
N SER A 90 -0.98 -14.53 -12.44
CA SER A 90 -0.02 -13.53 -12.89
C SER A 90 -0.06 -12.34 -11.94
N TRP A 91 0.98 -12.21 -11.12
CA TRP A 91 1.17 -11.06 -10.26
C TRP A 91 1.58 -9.84 -11.10
N LYS A 92 0.68 -8.86 -11.29
CA LYS A 92 1.10 -7.51 -11.68
C LYS A 92 1.48 -6.75 -10.42
N GLU A 93 2.63 -6.08 -10.47
CA GLU A 93 3.12 -5.19 -9.41
C GLU A 93 1.96 -4.43 -8.76
N PHE A 94 1.91 -4.47 -7.43
CA PHE A 94 0.90 -3.76 -6.67
C PHE A 94 0.80 -2.31 -7.17
N CYS A 95 -0.39 -1.87 -7.55
CA CYS A 95 -0.79 -0.53 -7.15
C CYS A 95 -1.18 -0.67 -5.69
N PHE A 96 -0.20 -0.51 -4.78
CA PHE A 96 -0.58 0.08 -3.51
C PHE A 96 -1.09 1.46 -3.91
N GLU A 97 -2.41 1.60 -4.02
CA GLU A 97 -3.02 2.88 -3.72
C GLU A 97 -2.88 3.09 -2.20
N SER A 98 -1.64 3.07 -1.68
CA SER A 98 -1.32 4.05 -0.67
C SER A 98 -1.58 5.33 -1.41
N MET A 99 -2.65 6.01 -1.03
CA MET A 99 -2.70 7.42 -1.30
C MET A 99 -1.46 7.94 -0.56
N ASP A 100 -0.34 8.04 -1.28
CA ASP A 100 0.80 8.82 -0.88
C ASP A 100 0.22 10.22 -0.76
N LYS A 101 -0.41 10.51 0.38
CA LYS A 101 -0.89 11.83 0.72
C LYS A 101 0.39 12.58 1.00
N TYR A 102 1.01 13.05 -0.08
CA TYR A 102 2.11 14.00 -0.07
C TYR A 102 1.57 15.30 0.53
N VAL A 103 1.46 15.33 1.85
CA VAL A 103 1.12 16.55 2.57
C VAL A 103 2.43 17.25 2.85
N VAL A 104 2.77 18.20 1.98
CA VAL A 104 3.79 19.19 2.29
C VAL A 104 3.22 20.05 3.39
N PHE A 105 3.66 19.78 4.61
CA PHE A 105 3.19 20.49 5.80
C PHE A 105 4.12 21.68 6.08
N GLU A 106 3.55 22.87 6.20
CA GLU A 106 4.23 23.94 6.91
C GLU A 106 4.07 23.68 8.40
N ALA A 107 5.20 23.47 9.08
CA ALA A 107 5.36 23.17 10.49
C ALA A 107 4.48 23.99 11.49
N HIS A 108 3.79 25.05 11.07
CA HIS A 108 3.18 26.03 11.97
C HIS A 108 1.72 25.77 12.37
N SER A 109 1.03 24.76 11.82
CA SER A 109 -0.33 24.41 12.24
C SER A 109 -0.34 23.29 13.29
N ALA A 110 -0.87 23.60 14.47
CA ALA A 110 -1.13 22.65 15.54
C ALA A 110 -2.40 21.85 15.22
N GLU A 111 -2.36 20.55 15.53
CA GLU A 111 -3.37 19.51 15.28
C GLU A 111 -3.24 18.81 13.92
N PHE A 112 -2.57 17.65 13.96
CA PHE A 112 -2.51 16.69 12.86
C PHE A 112 -3.59 15.63 13.10
N ASP A 113 -4.76 15.81 12.49
CA ASP A 113 -5.88 14.86 12.51
C ASP A 113 -6.01 14.18 11.14
N MET A 114 -5.02 13.37 10.80
CA MET A 114 -4.97 12.68 9.51
C MET A 114 -5.02 11.17 9.73
N GLN A 115 -6.15 10.54 9.38
CA GLN A 115 -6.23 9.08 9.37
C GLN A 115 -5.82 8.55 7.98
N PRO A 116 -5.02 7.47 7.91
CA PRO A 116 -4.79 6.78 6.65
C PRO A 116 -6.10 6.19 6.13
N ASP A 117 -6.30 6.25 4.82
CA ASP A 117 -7.43 5.56 4.19
C ASP A 117 -7.18 4.04 4.19
N ASP A 118 -8.26 3.26 4.09
CA ASP A 118 -8.15 1.82 3.92
C ASP A 118 -7.39 1.47 2.64
N ILE A 119 -6.37 0.62 2.76
CA ILE A 119 -5.61 0.14 1.61
C ILE A 119 -6.44 -0.93 0.90
N LYS A 120 -6.83 -0.66 -0.35
CA LYS A 120 -7.53 -1.62 -1.19
C LYS A 120 -6.52 -2.44 -1.97
N ILE A 121 -6.57 -3.76 -1.78
CA ILE A 121 -5.77 -4.71 -2.54
C ILE A 121 -6.73 -5.63 -3.28
N SER A 122 -6.51 -5.76 -4.58
CA SER A 122 -7.22 -6.70 -5.43
C SER A 122 -6.23 -7.46 -6.29
N ASP A 123 -6.57 -8.71 -6.56
CA ASP A 123 -5.77 -9.59 -7.40
C ASP A 123 -6.72 -10.50 -8.18
N THR A 124 -6.28 -11.00 -9.33
CA THR A 124 -7.06 -11.88 -10.20
C THR A 124 -6.34 -13.21 -10.37
N VAL A 125 -7.04 -14.28 -9.99
CA VAL A 125 -6.56 -15.65 -10.14
C VAL A 125 -7.56 -16.39 -11.00
N GLU A 126 -7.08 -17.07 -12.05
CA GLU A 126 -7.91 -17.89 -12.90
C GLU A 126 -7.76 -19.36 -12.55
N PHE A 127 -8.88 -20.07 -12.53
CA PHE A 127 -8.94 -21.47 -12.19
C PHE A 127 -9.70 -22.23 -13.28
N ILE A 128 -9.16 -23.38 -13.69
CA ILE A 128 -9.79 -24.27 -14.67
C ILE A 128 -10.08 -25.59 -13.99
N TRP A 129 -11.34 -26.01 -14.01
CA TRP A 129 -11.80 -27.33 -13.52
C TRP A 129 -12.40 -28.14 -14.65
N GLU A 130 -12.33 -29.47 -14.52
CA GLU A 130 -13.19 -30.34 -15.32
C GLU A 130 -14.62 -30.34 -14.77
N LEU A 131 -15.59 -30.67 -15.61
CA LEU A 131 -16.99 -30.89 -15.20
C LEU A 131 -17.32 -32.38 -15.25
N LYS A 132 -18.29 -32.80 -14.44
CA LYS A 132 -18.76 -34.20 -14.33
C LYS A 132 -20.27 -34.32 -14.39
#